data_AF-A0A1Y1BA24-F1
#
_entry.id   AF-A0A1Y1BA24-F1
#
_cell.length_a   1.000
_cell.length_b   1.000
_cell.length_c   1.000
_cell.angle_alpha   90.00
_cell.angle_beta   90.00
_cell.angle_gamma   90.00
#
_symmetry.space_group_name_H-M   'P 1'
#
loop_
_entity.id
_entity.type
_entity.pdbx_description
1 polymer ?
#
loop_
_entity_poly.entity_id
_entity_poly.type
_entity_poly.pdbx_seq_one_letter_code
_entity_poly.pdbx_strand_id
1 'polypeptide(L)'
;MNDIHSPNGNIMQTNNAPWICLEDGEDDYVIERFELRVRGRKPLILNNPTYSKLMFVTQQYLHLSKTATEQLIRTTILNSPDPLTADEHMRLVRVLEKSLNLKHKENEQL
;
A
#
# COMPACT_ATOMS: atom_id res chain seq x y z
N MET A 1 -17.01 26.05 -20.15
CA MET A 1 -18.36 25.53 -20.50
C MET A 1 -18.20 24.50 -21.60
N ASN A 2 -18.59 23.26 -21.32
CA ASN A 2 -19.24 22.33 -22.24
C ASN A 2 -19.68 21.14 -21.37
N ASP A 3 -20.87 21.31 -20.80
CA ASP A 3 -21.57 20.32 -20.00
C ASP A 3 -22.17 19.26 -20.94
N ILE A 4 -21.72 18.01 -20.82
CA ILE A 4 -22.45 16.87 -21.37
C ILE A 4 -23.33 16.33 -20.23
N HIS A 5 -24.60 16.73 -20.26
CA HIS A 5 -25.64 16.17 -19.40
C HIS A 5 -25.91 14.70 -19.78
N SER A 6 -25.72 13.79 -18.82
CA SER A 6 -26.29 12.44 -18.85
C SER A 6 -27.33 12.34 -17.73
N PRO A 7 -28.56 11.86 -17.99
CA PRO A 7 -29.72 12.07 -17.09
C PRO A 7 -29.85 11.05 -15.96
N ASN A 8 -28.86 10.20 -15.70
CA ASN A 8 -28.90 9.23 -14.61
C ASN A 8 -27.66 9.41 -13.72
N GLY A 9 -27.85 10.11 -12.60
CA GLY A 9 -26.82 10.54 -11.67
C GLY A 9 -26.17 9.41 -10.86
N ASN A 10 -25.39 8.56 -11.52
CA ASN A 10 -24.20 8.01 -10.91
C ASN A 10 -23.03 8.86 -11.40
N ILE A 11 -22.66 9.85 -10.58
CA ILE A 11 -21.34 10.48 -10.68
C ILE A 11 -20.36 9.34 -10.41
N MET A 12 -19.83 8.72 -11.47
CA MET A 12 -18.61 7.95 -11.35
C MET A 12 -17.54 8.97 -10.97
N GLN A 13 -17.36 9.19 -9.67
CA GLN A 13 -16.13 9.74 -9.14
C GLN A 13 -15.05 8.76 -9.57
N THR A 14 -14.45 9.02 -10.73
CA THR A 14 -13.18 8.41 -11.08
C THR A 14 -12.23 8.97 -10.03
N ASN A 15 -11.97 8.18 -9.00
CA ASN A 15 -10.82 8.32 -8.13
C ASN A 15 -9.59 8.31 -9.04
N ASN A 16 -9.27 9.47 -9.62
CA ASN A 16 -7.98 9.74 -10.23
C ASN A 16 -6.99 9.88 -9.06
N ALA A 17 -6.74 8.75 -8.37
CA ALA A 17 -5.49 8.58 -7.69
C ALA A 17 -4.40 8.71 -8.76
N PRO A 18 -3.32 9.47 -8.53
CA PRO A 18 -2.22 9.56 -9.48
C PRO A 18 -1.59 8.17 -9.55
N TRP A 19 -2.04 7.38 -10.51
CA TRP A 19 -1.67 5.98 -10.66
C TRP A 19 -0.15 5.86 -10.72
N ILE A 20 0.43 5.10 -9.80
CA ILE A 20 1.81 4.63 -9.94
C ILE A 20 1.73 3.50 -10.97
N CYS A 21 2.33 3.65 -12.15
CA CYS A 21 2.30 2.61 -13.19
C CYS A 21 3.60 1.80 -13.15
N LEU A 22 3.67 0.66 -12.45
CA LEU A 22 4.88 -0.20 -12.46
C LEU A 22 5.06 -1.01 -13.76
N GLU A 23 5.21 -0.33 -14.90
CA GLU A 23 5.65 -0.92 -16.18
C GLU A 23 7.16 -0.74 -16.40
N ASP A 24 7.81 -1.65 -17.12
CA ASP A 24 9.27 -1.64 -17.38
C ASP A 24 9.81 -0.43 -18.20
N GLY A 25 9.03 0.66 -18.32
CA GLY A 25 9.44 1.94 -18.91
C GLY A 25 10.12 2.84 -17.86
N GLU A 26 11.30 3.36 -18.19
CA GLU A 26 12.25 3.91 -17.21
C GLU A 26 11.85 5.22 -16.50
N ASP A 27 10.80 5.95 -16.89
CA ASP A 27 10.77 7.40 -16.59
C ASP A 27 9.52 8.01 -15.92
N ASP A 28 8.43 7.29 -15.64
CA ASP A 28 7.17 7.94 -15.19
C ASP A 28 6.82 7.77 -13.70
N TYR A 29 7.76 7.31 -12.87
CA TYR A 29 7.51 7.07 -11.44
C TYR A 29 7.75 8.29 -10.57
N VAL A 30 6.69 8.80 -9.92
CA VAL A 30 6.83 9.80 -8.85
C VAL A 30 6.65 9.13 -7.50
N ILE A 31 7.67 8.41 -7.04
CA ILE A 31 7.75 7.95 -5.64
C ILE A 31 8.44 9.04 -4.85
N GLU A 32 7.71 9.80 -4.03
CA GLU A 32 8.34 10.84 -3.19
C GLU A 32 9.26 10.26 -2.13
N ARG A 33 8.85 9.12 -1.54
CA ARG A 33 9.58 8.46 -0.45
C ARG A 33 9.27 6.98 -0.38
N PHE A 34 10.32 6.17 -0.26
CA PHE A 34 10.25 4.75 0.06
C PHE A 34 10.96 4.50 1.39
N GLU A 35 10.27 3.82 2.32
CA GLU A 35 10.81 3.48 3.63
C GLU A 35 10.58 1.99 3.93
N LEU A 36 11.67 1.30 4.22
CA LEU A 36 11.67 -0.13 4.53
C LEU A 36 12.35 -0.38 5.88
N ARG A 37 11.59 -0.99 6.79
CA ARG A 37 12.04 -1.32 8.15
C ARG A 37 12.12 -2.83 8.32
N VAL A 38 13.30 -3.31 8.71
CA VAL A 38 13.55 -4.72 9.03
C VAL A 38 14.08 -4.78 10.45
N ARG A 39 13.50 -5.66 11.28
CA ARG A 39 13.91 -5.80 12.69
C ARG A 39 15.41 -6.11 12.77
N GLY A 40 16.12 -5.37 13.62
CA GLY A 40 17.57 -5.55 13.80
C GLY A 40 18.43 -4.93 12.70
N ARG A 41 17.86 -4.17 11.75
CA ARG A 41 18.60 -3.42 10.73
C ARG A 41 18.24 -1.94 10.77
N LYS A 42 19.18 -1.09 10.38
CA LYS A 42 18.92 0.35 10.20
C LYS A 42 17.91 0.54 9.06
N PRO A 43 16.85 1.34 9.23
CA PRO A 43 15.86 1.56 8.17
C PRO A 43 16.50 2.01 6.85
N LEU A 44 16.02 1.44 5.74
CA LEU A 44 16.33 1.91 4.40
C LEU A 44 15.33 3.00 4.04
N ILE A 45 15.80 4.22 3.81
CA ILE A 45 14.99 5.37 3.44
C ILE A 45 15.54 5.94 2.13
N LEU A 46 14.70 6.02 1.11
CA LEU A 46 15.01 6.61 -0.19
C LEU A 46 14.01 7.74 -0.46
N ASN A 47 14.50 8.94 -0.74
CA ASN A 47 13.67 10.06 -1.16
C ASN A 47 13.80 10.25 -2.68
N ASN A 48 12.67 10.47 -3.35
CA ASN A 48 12.55 10.60 -4.80
C ASN A 48 13.36 9.53 -5.59
N PRO A 49 13.28 8.22 -5.25
CA PRO A 49 14.04 7.22 -5.99
C PRO A 49 13.46 7.03 -7.40
N THR A 50 14.33 6.96 -8.40
CA THR A 50 13.99 6.32 -9.66
C THR A 50 13.72 4.82 -9.44
N TYR A 51 12.94 4.19 -10.31
CA TYR A 51 12.67 2.75 -10.20
C TYR A 51 13.97 1.93 -10.18
N SER A 52 14.92 2.23 -11.05
CA SER A 52 16.22 1.54 -11.09
C SER A 52 16.99 1.66 -9.76
N LYS A 53 16.96 2.83 -9.11
CA LYS A 53 17.58 3.04 -7.79
C LYS A 53 16.84 2.31 -6.68
N LEU A 54 15.50 2.38 -6.67
CA LEU A 54 14.65 1.64 -5.75
C LEU A 54 14.93 0.14 -5.84
N MET A 55 14.96 -0.38 -7.06
CA MET A 55 15.19 -1.78 -7.39
C MET A 55 16.56 -2.25 -6.91
N PHE A 56 17.62 -1.56 -7.33
CA PHE A 56 19.00 -1.91 -6.98
C PHE A 56 19.24 -1.87 -5.47
N VAL A 57 18.87 -0.77 -4.81
CA VAL A 57 19.17 -0.58 -3.38
C VAL A 57 18.36 -1.55 -2.52
N THR A 58 17.09 -1.80 -2.87
CA THR A 58 16.25 -2.76 -2.13
C THR A 58 16.79 -4.19 -2.28
N GLN A 59 17.24 -4.57 -3.48
CA GLN A 59 17.85 -5.88 -3.73
C GLN A 59 19.09 -6.09 -2.86
N GLN A 60 19.99 -5.10 -2.80
CA GLN A 60 21.21 -5.19 -1.99
C GLN A 60 20.90 -5.19 -0.49
N TYR A 61 19.94 -4.38 -0.05
CA TYR A 61 19.58 -4.26 1.37
C TYR A 61 18.91 -5.51 1.93
N LEU A 62 18.08 -6.19 1.13
CA LEU A 62 17.38 -7.42 1.53
C LEU A 62 18.10 -8.71 1.11
N HIS A 63 19.16 -8.62 0.30
CA HIS A 63 19.86 -9.76 -0.30
C HIS A 63 18.92 -10.69 -1.08
N LEU A 64 18.04 -10.09 -1.88
CA LEU A 64 17.07 -10.82 -2.69
C LEU A 64 17.54 -11.00 -4.13
N SER A 65 16.90 -11.92 -4.86
CA SER A 65 17.02 -11.97 -6.31
C SER A 65 16.31 -10.77 -6.95
N LYS A 66 16.64 -10.48 -8.22
CA LYS A 66 15.95 -9.45 -9.01
C LYS A 66 14.44 -9.71 -9.02
N THR A 67 14.02 -10.92 -9.39
CA THR A 67 12.60 -11.30 -9.47
C THR A 67 11.87 -11.16 -8.13
N ALA A 68 12.49 -11.58 -7.02
CA ALA A 68 11.87 -11.46 -5.70
C ALA A 68 11.74 -9.99 -5.25
N THR A 69 12.73 -9.17 -5.58
CA THR A 69 12.69 -7.74 -5.27
C THR A 69 11.63 -7.01 -6.10
N GLU A 70 11.47 -7.37 -7.37
CA GLU A 70 10.44 -6.81 -8.26
C GLU A 70 9.03 -7.16 -7.76
N GLN A 71 8.81 -8.41 -7.37
CA GLN A 71 7.53 -8.85 -6.77
C GLN A 71 7.23 -8.11 -5.45
N LEU A 72 8.23 -7.91 -4.60
CA LEU A 72 8.09 -7.16 -3.36
C LEU A 72 7.70 -5.70 -3.64
N ILE A 73 8.42 -5.02 -4.53
CA ILE A 73 8.12 -3.64 -4.91
C ILE A 73 6.72 -3.52 -5.51
N ARG A 74 6.34 -4.43 -6.42
CA ARG A 74 4.98 -4.44 -6.99
C ARG A 74 3.90 -4.60 -5.92
N THR A 75 4.07 -5.55 -5.03
CA THR A 75 3.06 -5.84 -3.99
C THR A 75 2.95 -4.69 -2.99
N THR A 76 4.06 -4.06 -2.64
CA THR A 76 4.11 -3.03 -1.59
C THR A 76 3.77 -1.62 -2.09
N ILE A 77 3.89 -1.36 -3.39
CA ILE A 77 3.63 -0.04 -3.97
C ILE A 77 2.32 -0.02 -4.75
N LEU A 78 2.07 -1.00 -5.63
CA LEU A 78 0.84 -1.03 -6.44
C LEU A 78 -0.34 -1.67 -5.72
N ASN A 79 -0.07 -2.78 -5.06
CA ASN A 79 -1.12 -3.55 -4.39
C ASN A 79 -1.20 -3.19 -2.91
N SER A 80 -0.61 -2.06 -2.49
CA SER A 80 -0.87 -1.56 -1.15
C SER A 80 -2.33 -1.13 -1.08
N PRO A 81 -3.09 -1.64 -0.12
CA PRO A 81 -4.42 -1.10 0.14
C PRO A 81 -4.28 0.37 0.56
N ASP A 82 -5.32 1.16 0.27
CA ASP A 82 -5.41 2.54 0.75
C ASP A 82 -5.29 2.58 2.28
N PRO A 83 -4.67 3.62 2.85
CA PRO A 83 -4.65 3.81 4.29
C PRO A 83 -6.07 3.85 4.83
N LEU A 84 -6.32 3.14 5.93
CA LEU A 84 -7.62 3.21 6.61
C LEU A 84 -7.89 4.65 7.05
N THR A 85 -9.07 5.14 6.73
CA THR A 85 -9.60 6.35 7.38
C THR A 85 -9.72 6.10 8.90
N ALA A 86 -9.75 7.18 9.68
CA ALA A 86 -9.93 7.07 11.14
C ALA A 86 -11.19 6.27 11.50
N ASP A 87 -12.29 6.45 10.74
CA ASP A 87 -13.54 5.74 10.95
C ASP A 87 -13.43 4.24 10.63
N GLU A 88 -12.77 3.88 9.54
CA GLU A 88 -12.53 2.48 9.18
C GLU A 88 -11.62 1.80 10.19
N HIS A 89 -10.57 2.50 10.65
CA HIS A 89 -9.71 2.01 11.72
C HIS A 89 -10.50 1.78 13.02
N MET A 90 -11.32 2.75 13.44
CA MET A 90 -12.14 2.60 14.65
C MET A 90 -13.17 1.47 14.52
N ARG A 91 -13.73 1.26 13.32
CA ARG A 91 -14.63 0.12 13.06
C ARG A 91 -13.89 -1.20 13.16
N LEU A 92 -12.70 -1.31 12.58
CA LEU A 92 -11.85 -2.50 12.66
C LEU A 92 -11.51 -2.82 14.11
N VAL A 93 -11.05 -1.84 14.89
CA VAL A 93 -10.71 -2.01 16.31
C VAL A 93 -11.90 -2.55 17.10
N ARG A 94 -13.09 -1.94 16.98
CA ARG A 94 -14.30 -2.42 17.70
C ARG A 94 -14.66 -3.86 17.36
N VAL A 95 -14.56 -4.25 16.09
CA VAL A 95 -14.86 -5.62 15.64
C VAL A 95 -13.85 -6.62 16.23
N LEU A 96 -12.57 -6.26 16.25
CA LEU A 96 -11.52 -7.08 16.83
C LEU A 96 -11.71 -7.25 18.34
N GLU A 97 -11.98 -6.16 19.08
CA GLU A 97 -12.27 -6.19 20.52
C GLU A 97 -13.47 -7.08 20.84
N LYS A 98 -14.56 -6.95 20.07
CA LYS A 98 -15.74 -7.81 20.24
C LYS A 98 -15.41 -9.28 20.02
N SER A 99 -14.62 -9.58 18.99
CA SER A 99 -14.23 -10.96 18.65
C SER A 99 -13.33 -11.59 19.71
N LEU A 100 -12.41 -10.81 20.29
CA LEU A 100 -11.56 -11.25 21.39
C LEU A 100 -12.38 -11.52 22.66
N ASN A 101 -13.32 -10.64 22.99
CA ASN A 101 -14.21 -10.84 24.13
C ASN A 101 -15.12 -12.06 23.98
N LEU A 102 -15.56 -12.37 22.75
CA LEU A 102 -16.33 -13.59 22.47
C LEU A 102 -15.48 -14.85 22.70
N LYS A 103 -14.25 -14.89 22.17
CA LYS A 103 -13.33 -16.02 22.38
C LYS A 103 -12.99 -16.24 23.86
N HIS A 104 -12.82 -15.18 24.64
CA HIS A 104 -12.55 -15.31 26.07
C HIS A 104 -13.71 -16.00 26.80
N LYS A 105 -14.95 -15.60 26.50
CA LYS A 105 -16.15 -16.18 27.10
C LYS A 105 -16.41 -17.63 26.68
N GLU A 106 -16.01 -18.03 25.47
CA GLU A 106 -16.07 -19.42 25.02
C GLU A 106 -15.05 -20.30 25.77
N ASN A 107 -13.85 -19.77 26.03
CA ASN A 107 -12.81 -20.50 26.77
C ASN A 107 -13.09 -20.63 28.28
N GLU A 108 -13.88 -19.73 28.87
CA GLU A 108 -14.30 -19.79 30.28
C GLU A 108 -15.49 -20.74 30.54
N GLN A 109 -16.14 -21.26 29.49
CA GLN A 109 -17.29 -22.17 29.57
C GLN A 109 -16.92 -23.66 29.36
N LEU A 110 -15.63 -23.96 29.23
CA LEU A 110 -15.04 -25.31 29.17
C LEU A 110 -14.30 -25.61 30.48
#